data_AF-A0A0F6RA90-F1
#
_entry.id   AF-A0A0F6RA90-F1
#
_cell.length_a   1.000
_cell.length_b   1.000
_cell.length_c   1.000
_cell.angle_alpha   90.00
_cell.angle_beta   90.00
_cell.angle_gamma   90.00
#
_symmetry.space_group_name_H-M   'P 1'
#
loop_
_entity.id
_entity.type
_entity.pdbx_description
1 polymer ?
#
loop_
_entity_poly.entity_id
_entity_poly.type
_entity_poly.pdbx_seq_one_letter_code
_entity_poly.pdbx_strand_id
1 'polypeptide(L)'
;SGAISMGVWVMIANVNGFINMITWYGDALNRAPIWCDVSVKLRLGFEVGRLASVMCIARFLADIVSPRATAITRRDRRQRAIFDYTISFGVPFATMACHIIYQPTRFSIVRNVGCSPTSLMSWPTLLLRTIWPPVFAIIAVLYSTYTIYRLVRHRRNFGRVVAGAHSALTTTRFIRLAALSFSYLAIGVPLTVYSSIGNIRSSARYLEYSWRYVHSS
;
A
#
# COMPACT_ATOMS: atom_id res chain seq x y z
N SER A 1 11.62 -7.58 4.28
CA SER A 1 11.30 -7.90 2.88
C SER A 1 9.87 -7.50 2.56
N GLY A 2 9.61 -6.91 1.40
CA GLY A 2 8.29 -6.42 0.99
C GLY A 2 7.15 -7.47 1.00
N ALA A 3 7.46 -8.75 0.79
CA ALA A 3 6.46 -9.82 0.88
C ALA A 3 5.93 -10.05 2.31
N ILE A 4 6.79 -9.88 3.32
CA ILE A 4 6.41 -10.04 4.73
C ILE A 4 5.53 -8.85 5.14
N SER A 5 5.92 -7.62 4.76
CA SER A 5 5.11 -6.44 5.05
C SER A 5 3.74 -6.52 4.35
N MET A 6 3.68 -7.02 3.11
CA MET A 6 2.42 -7.29 2.42
C MET A 6 1.52 -8.24 3.22
N GLY A 7 2.07 -9.36 3.69
CA GLY A 7 1.35 -10.33 4.51
C GLY A 7 0.80 -9.72 5.80
N VAL A 8 1.62 -8.94 6.52
CA VAL A 8 1.21 -8.25 7.75
C VAL A 8 0.06 -7.28 7.48
N TRP A 9 0.17 -6.43 6.46
CA TRP A 9 -0.89 -5.48 6.11
C TRP A 9 -2.18 -6.16 5.67
N VAL A 10 -2.09 -7.25 4.92
CA VAL A 10 -3.27 -8.04 4.51
C VAL A 10 -3.93 -8.68 5.72
N MET A 11 -3.19 -9.23 6.67
CA MET A 11 -3.76 -9.79 7.89
C MET A 11 -4.47 -8.72 8.72
N ILE A 12 -3.85 -7.56 8.92
CA ILE A 12 -4.45 -6.43 9.62
C ILE A 12 -5.75 -5.99 8.93
N ALA A 13 -5.75 -5.88 7.60
CA ALA A 13 -6.93 -5.48 6.84
C ALA A 13 -8.09 -6.47 6.99
N ASN A 14 -7.81 -7.78 6.95
CA ASN A 14 -8.82 -8.82 7.09
C ASN A 14 -9.40 -8.87 8.51
N VAL A 15 -8.55 -8.82 9.54
CA VAL A 15 -9.01 -8.79 10.94
C VAL A 15 -9.85 -7.55 11.20
N ASN A 16 -9.42 -6.39 10.70
CA ASN A 16 -10.20 -5.16 10.83
C ASN A 16 -11.55 -5.28 10.12
N GLY A 17 -11.58 -5.78 8.88
CA GLY A 17 -12.81 -5.98 8.11
C GLY A 17 -13.78 -6.95 8.81
N PHE A 18 -13.26 -8.06 9.33
CA PHE A 18 -14.04 -9.08 10.04
C PHE A 18 -14.72 -8.51 11.30
N ILE A 19 -13.96 -7.81 12.14
CA ILE A 19 -14.51 -7.21 13.37
C ILE A 19 -15.54 -6.12 13.04
N ASN A 20 -15.26 -5.28 12.05
CA ASN A 20 -16.21 -4.24 11.61
C ASN A 20 -17.51 -4.86 11.08
N MET A 21 -17.43 -5.91 10.27
CA MET A 21 -18.61 -6.56 9.70
C MET A 21 -19.49 -7.23 10.76
N ILE A 22 -18.89 -7.92 11.74
CA ILE A 22 -19.65 -8.58 12.83
C ILE A 22 -20.29 -7.55 13.75
N THR A 23 -19.54 -6.52 14.14
CA THR A 23 -20.00 -5.56 15.16
C THR A 23 -21.11 -4.65 14.63
N TRP A 24 -21.08 -4.31 13.33
CA TRP A 24 -22.04 -3.43 12.66
C TRP A 24 -22.91 -4.17 11.63
N TYR A 25 -23.16 -5.46 11.88
CA TYR A 25 -24.12 -6.24 11.10
C TYR A 25 -25.54 -5.73 11.40
N GLY A 26 -26.23 -5.20 10.39
CA GLY A 26 -27.63 -4.73 10.50
C GLY A 26 -27.80 -3.29 11.03
N ASP A 27 -26.85 -2.76 11.80
CA ASP A 27 -26.98 -1.47 12.50
C ASP A 27 -25.76 -0.55 12.29
N ALA A 28 -25.97 0.77 12.43
CA ALA A 28 -24.93 1.81 12.36
C ALA A 28 -24.73 2.55 13.71
N LEU A 29 -24.98 1.86 14.82
CA LEU A 29 -24.89 2.43 16.17
C LEU A 29 -23.43 2.50 16.66
N ASN A 30 -23.09 3.54 17.42
CA ASN A 30 -21.75 3.68 18.00
C ASN A 30 -21.56 2.77 19.23
N ARG A 31 -21.32 1.47 19.00
CA ARG A 31 -21.14 0.45 20.05
C ARG A 31 -19.75 0.48 20.68
N ALA A 32 -18.71 0.77 19.89
CA ALA A 32 -17.31 0.68 20.31
C ALA A 32 -16.48 1.86 19.76
N PRO A 33 -16.51 3.03 20.41
CA PRO A 33 -15.85 4.25 19.91
C PRO A 33 -14.32 4.10 19.84
N ILE A 34 -13.71 3.46 20.84
CA ILE A 34 -12.25 3.24 20.90
C ILE A 34 -11.80 2.35 19.73
N TRP A 35 -12.59 1.31 19.41
CA TRP A 35 -12.30 0.45 18.26
C TRP A 35 -12.37 1.24 16.95
N CYS A 36 -13.38 2.10 16.78
CA CYS A 36 -13.49 2.92 15.57
C CYS A 36 -12.31 3.88 15.38
N ASP A 37 -11.82 4.51 16.45
CA ASP A 37 -10.66 5.40 16.37
C ASP A 37 -9.41 4.65 15.84
N VAL A 38 -9.20 3.41 16.26
CA VAL A 38 -8.09 2.56 15.78
C VAL A 38 -8.35 2.01 14.38
N SER A 39 -9.54 1.46 14.14
CA SER A 39 -9.97 0.83 12.88
C SER A 39 -9.83 1.78 11.69
N VAL A 40 -10.22 3.04 11.88
CA VAL A 40 -10.14 4.07 10.84
C VAL A 40 -8.69 4.39 10.46
N LYS A 41 -7.79 4.51 11.45
CA LYS A 41 -6.36 4.74 11.20
C LYS A 41 -5.74 3.53 10.52
N LEU A 42 -6.01 2.32 11.01
CA LEU A 42 -5.53 1.07 10.40
C LEU A 42 -6.00 0.94 8.95
N ARG A 43 -7.22 1.38 8.64
CA ARG A 43 -7.77 1.35 7.29
C ARG A 43 -6.93 2.15 6.30
N LEU A 44 -6.57 3.36 6.66
CA LEU A 44 -5.70 4.22 5.85
C LEU A 44 -4.29 3.65 5.76
N GLY A 45 -3.77 3.14 6.87
CA GLY A 45 -2.45 2.52 6.95
C GLY A 45 -2.31 1.34 6.00
N PHE A 46 -3.25 0.40 6.01
CA PHE A 46 -3.15 -0.78 5.15
C PHE A 46 -3.34 -0.44 3.66
N GLU A 47 -4.16 0.54 3.30
CA GLU A 47 -4.35 0.95 1.90
C GLU A 47 -3.03 1.38 1.26
N VAL A 48 -2.28 2.23 1.96
CA VAL A 48 -0.96 2.71 1.52
C VAL A 48 0.11 1.63 1.70
N GLY A 49 0.10 0.91 2.82
CA GLY A 49 1.09 -0.11 3.15
C GLY A 49 1.09 -1.28 2.17
N ARG A 50 -0.08 -1.64 1.64
CA ARG A 50 -0.23 -2.67 0.62
C ARG A 50 0.43 -2.27 -0.70
N LEU A 51 0.23 -1.03 -1.16
CA LEU A 51 0.87 -0.48 -2.36
C LEU A 51 2.39 -0.32 -2.20
N ALA A 52 2.81 0.22 -1.06
CA ALA A 52 4.23 0.35 -0.72
C ALA A 52 4.94 -1.01 -0.68
N SER A 53 4.29 -2.04 -0.13
CA SER A 53 4.82 -3.41 -0.08
C SER A 53 4.98 -4.01 -1.47
N VAL A 54 4.01 -3.81 -2.36
CA VAL A 54 4.09 -4.28 -3.76
C VAL A 54 5.22 -3.61 -4.52
N MET A 55 5.43 -2.30 -4.33
CA MET A 55 6.58 -1.60 -4.89
C MET A 55 7.91 -2.20 -4.38
N CYS A 56 8.02 -2.51 -3.09
CA CYS A 56 9.22 -3.14 -2.53
C CYS A 56 9.46 -4.54 -3.11
N ILE A 57 8.39 -5.32 -3.34
CA ILE A 57 8.49 -6.63 -4.01
C ILE A 57 8.99 -6.46 -5.46
N ALA A 58 8.41 -5.52 -6.22
CA ALA A 58 8.81 -5.24 -7.60
C ALA A 58 10.28 -4.80 -7.68
N ARG A 59 10.73 -3.94 -6.77
CA ARG A 59 12.14 -3.52 -6.66
C ARG A 59 13.05 -4.70 -6.35
N PHE A 60 12.69 -5.55 -5.39
CA PHE A 60 13.45 -6.74 -5.04
C PHE A 60 13.62 -7.68 -6.24
N LEU A 61 12.54 -7.89 -7.01
CA LEU A 61 12.58 -8.69 -8.24
C LEU A 61 13.49 -8.07 -9.29
N ALA A 62 13.41 -6.75 -9.50
CA ALA A 62 14.26 -6.02 -10.45
C ALA A 62 15.75 -6.12 -10.09
N ASP A 63 16.07 -6.01 -8.80
CA ASP A 63 17.43 -6.11 -8.28
C ASP A 63 18.04 -7.50 -8.50
N ILE A 64 17.25 -8.57 -8.38
CA ILE A 64 17.72 -9.95 -8.60
C ILE A 64 18.08 -10.19 -10.08
N VAL A 65 17.33 -9.61 -11.00
CA VAL A 65 17.52 -9.81 -12.44
C VAL A 65 18.55 -8.80 -13.03
N SER A 66 18.99 -7.83 -12.22
CA SER A 66 20.02 -6.84 -12.59
C SER A 66 21.40 -7.49 -12.75
N PRO A 67 22.28 -7.03 -13.68
CA PRO A 67 23.60 -7.63 -13.85
C PRO A 67 24.50 -7.44 -12.62
N ARG A 68 24.20 -6.42 -11.81
CA ARG A 68 24.91 -6.13 -10.56
C ARG A 68 24.52 -7.08 -9.41
N ALA A 69 23.58 -8.01 -9.63
CA ALA A 69 23.11 -8.92 -8.58
C ALA A 69 24.23 -9.79 -7.99
N THR A 70 25.25 -10.14 -8.78
CA THR A 70 26.38 -10.98 -8.35
C THR A 70 27.42 -10.23 -7.50
N ALA A 71 27.40 -8.89 -7.50
CA ALA A 71 28.34 -8.04 -6.78
C ALA A 71 27.76 -7.44 -5.48
N ILE A 72 26.61 -7.93 -5.02
CA ILE A 72 25.92 -7.38 -3.85
C ILE A 72 26.65 -7.77 -2.56
N THR A 73 27.06 -6.78 -1.78
CA THR A 73 27.69 -7.01 -0.47
C THR A 73 26.66 -7.26 0.64
N ARG A 74 27.09 -7.82 1.78
CA ARG A 74 26.22 -7.98 2.97
C ARG A 74 25.68 -6.62 3.47
N ARG A 75 26.46 -5.55 3.34
CA ARG A 75 26.07 -4.18 3.73
C ARG A 75 24.94 -3.66 2.86
N ASP A 76 25.05 -3.83 1.54
CA ASP A 76 24.01 -3.43 0.58
C ASP A 76 22.69 -4.15 0.86
N ARG A 77 22.75 -5.44 1.20
CA ARG A 77 21.57 -6.24 1.54
C ARG A 77 20.86 -5.73 2.80
N ARG A 78 21.62 -5.33 3.83
CA ARG A 78 21.06 -4.73 5.05
C ARG A 78 20.43 -3.38 4.76
N GLN A 79 21.09 -2.52 4.00
CA GLN A 79 20.55 -1.20 3.62
C GLN A 79 19.26 -1.33 2.80
N ARG A 80 19.19 -2.29 1.86
CA ARG A 80 17.96 -2.59 1.12
C ARG A 80 16.84 -3.06 2.02
N ALA A 81 17.12 -3.96 2.96
CA ALA A 81 16.11 -4.43 3.90
C ALA A 81 15.57 -3.28 4.78
N ILE A 82 16.46 -2.42 5.29
CA ILE A 82 16.07 -1.23 6.06
C ILE A 82 15.20 -0.32 5.20
N PHE A 83 15.60 -0.03 3.96
CA PHE A 83 14.82 0.79 3.03
C PHE A 83 13.42 0.20 2.80
N ASP A 84 13.32 -1.08 2.49
CA ASP A 84 12.05 -1.77 2.30
C ASP A 84 11.14 -1.65 3.54
N TYR A 85 11.68 -1.86 4.74
CA TYR A 85 10.92 -1.72 5.98
C TYR A 85 10.51 -0.28 6.27
N THR A 86 11.41 0.69 6.05
CA THR A 86 11.11 2.11 6.25
C THR A 86 10.02 2.60 5.30
N ILE A 87 9.99 2.14 4.05
CA ILE A 87 8.93 2.53 3.12
C ILE A 87 7.63 1.78 3.42
N SER A 88 7.70 0.47 3.60
CA SER A 88 6.50 -0.37 3.77
C SER A 88 5.75 -0.15 5.09
N PHE A 89 6.42 0.35 6.14
CA PHE A 89 5.80 0.69 7.42
C PHE A 89 5.85 2.19 7.72
N GLY A 90 6.98 2.86 7.47
CA GLY A 90 7.14 4.28 7.80
C GLY A 90 6.19 5.19 7.02
N VAL A 91 5.96 4.93 5.74
CA VAL A 91 4.99 5.73 4.96
C VAL A 91 3.57 5.54 5.51
N PRO A 92 3.05 4.32 5.72
CA PRO A 92 1.77 4.12 6.41
C PRO A 92 1.65 4.79 7.78
N PHE A 93 2.68 4.73 8.61
CA PHE A 93 2.67 5.42 9.91
C PHE A 93 2.60 6.94 9.74
N ALA A 94 3.36 7.49 8.79
CA ALA A 94 3.31 8.91 8.45
C ALA A 94 1.92 9.32 7.94
N THR A 95 1.28 8.53 7.07
CA THR A 95 -0.07 8.84 6.58
C THR A 95 -1.12 8.74 7.67
N MET A 96 -0.99 7.78 8.60
CA MET A 96 -1.85 7.66 9.78
C MET A 96 -1.72 8.87 10.72
N ALA A 97 -0.50 9.36 10.94
CA ALA A 97 -0.24 10.55 11.73
C ALA A 97 -0.78 11.82 11.05
N CYS A 98 -0.48 12.00 9.76
CA CYS A 98 -0.94 13.13 8.96
C CYS A 98 -2.46 13.17 8.77
N HIS A 99 -3.18 12.05 8.98
CA HIS A 99 -4.64 12.02 8.87
C HIS A 99 -5.33 13.03 9.79
N ILE A 100 -4.74 13.38 10.94
CA ILE A 100 -5.31 14.36 11.88
C ILE A 100 -5.55 15.73 11.18
N ILE A 101 -4.73 16.08 10.20
CA ILE A 101 -4.77 17.39 9.53
C ILE A 101 -6.05 17.61 8.72
N TYR A 102 -6.60 16.55 8.13
CA TYR A 102 -7.72 16.63 7.18
C TYR A 102 -8.96 15.84 7.62
N GLN A 103 -9.00 15.42 8.88
CA GLN A 103 -10.06 14.64 9.49
C GLN A 103 -11.14 15.56 10.08
N PRO A 104 -12.33 15.71 9.46
CA PRO A 104 -13.39 16.61 9.97
C PRO A 104 -14.11 16.09 11.20
N THR A 105 -14.26 14.77 11.29
CA THR A 105 -14.96 14.09 12.38
C THR A 105 -14.14 12.87 12.77
N ARG A 106 -14.33 12.37 14.00
CA ARG A 106 -13.52 11.22 14.47
C ARG A 106 -13.67 9.98 13.57
N PHE A 107 -14.89 9.63 13.20
CA PHE A 107 -15.16 8.51 12.29
C PHE A 107 -16.61 8.60 11.80
N SER A 108 -16.91 7.92 10.68
CA SER A 108 -18.28 7.62 10.27
C SER A 108 -18.55 6.14 10.39
N ILE A 109 -19.77 5.78 10.78
CA ILE A 109 -20.19 4.38 10.85
C ILE A 109 -21.14 4.14 9.69
N VAL A 110 -20.78 3.19 8.82
CA VAL A 110 -21.60 2.80 7.67
C VAL A 110 -22.20 1.44 7.95
N ARG A 111 -23.54 1.32 7.82
CA ARG A 111 -24.26 0.06 8.03
C ARG A 111 -23.65 -1.07 7.20
N ASN A 112 -23.42 -2.24 7.80
CA ASN A 112 -22.80 -3.43 7.20
C ASN A 112 -21.32 -3.29 6.78
N VAL A 113 -20.72 -2.11 6.95
CA VAL A 113 -19.29 -1.86 6.64
C VAL A 113 -18.50 -1.56 7.91
N GLY A 114 -19.13 -0.94 8.91
CA GLY A 114 -18.53 -0.52 10.17
C GLY A 114 -17.83 0.84 10.08
N CYS A 115 -16.73 0.99 10.82
CA CYS A 115 -16.03 2.27 10.95
C CYS A 115 -15.30 2.66 9.65
N SER A 116 -15.51 3.89 9.19
CA SER A 116 -14.92 4.43 7.96
C SER A 116 -14.26 5.79 8.22
N PRO A 117 -13.10 6.05 7.57
CA PRO A 117 -12.45 7.35 7.65
C PRO A 117 -13.33 8.42 7.02
N THR A 118 -13.50 9.52 7.72
CA THR A 118 -14.02 10.76 7.14
C THR A 118 -12.85 11.63 6.70
N SER A 119 -13.01 12.29 5.56
CA SER A 119 -11.99 13.19 5.03
C SER A 119 -12.68 14.30 4.26
N LEU A 120 -12.21 15.53 4.44
CA LEU A 120 -12.65 16.65 3.62
C LEU A 120 -11.81 16.74 2.35
N MET A 121 -12.44 17.04 1.23
CA MET A 121 -11.74 17.27 -0.04
C MET A 121 -11.17 18.68 -0.07
N SER A 122 -9.94 18.78 0.43
CA SER A 122 -9.14 19.99 0.53
C SER A 122 -7.73 19.72 -0.03
N TRP A 123 -6.97 20.79 -0.28
CA TRP A 123 -5.59 20.68 -0.78
C TRP A 123 -4.71 19.70 0.03
N PRO A 124 -4.74 19.68 1.37
CA PRO A 124 -4.00 18.69 2.16
C PRO A 124 -4.36 17.24 1.85
N THR A 125 -5.63 16.92 1.62
CA THR A 125 -6.07 15.55 1.32
C THR A 125 -5.54 15.09 -0.04
N LEU A 126 -5.51 15.98 -1.03
CA LEU A 126 -4.95 15.66 -2.35
C LEU A 126 -3.47 15.30 -2.25
N LEU A 127 -2.69 16.12 -1.53
CA LEU A 127 -1.25 15.91 -1.36
C LEU A 127 -0.89 14.75 -0.43
N LEU A 128 -1.65 14.53 0.63
CA LEU A 128 -1.29 13.55 1.66
C LEU A 128 -1.93 12.18 1.45
N ARG A 129 -3.04 12.11 0.70
CA ARG A 129 -3.78 10.86 0.49
C ARG A 129 -3.88 10.48 -0.99
N THR A 130 -4.22 11.41 -1.88
CA THR A 130 -4.55 11.08 -3.27
C THR A 130 -3.31 10.85 -4.15
N ILE A 131 -2.21 11.57 -3.92
CA ILE A 131 -1.02 11.49 -4.78
C ILE A 131 -0.14 10.25 -4.54
N TRP A 132 -0.11 9.72 -3.31
CA TRP A 132 0.81 8.63 -2.96
C TRP A 132 0.46 7.29 -3.62
N PRO A 133 -0.82 6.84 -3.64
CA PRO A 133 -1.19 5.61 -4.31
C PRO A 133 -0.76 5.51 -5.79
N PRO A 134 -1.02 6.51 -6.67
CA PRO A 134 -0.57 6.44 -8.05
C PRO A 134 0.96 6.50 -8.17
N VAL A 135 1.66 7.25 -7.32
CA VAL A 135 3.13 7.30 -7.32
C VAL A 135 3.72 5.91 -7.05
N PHE A 136 3.26 5.22 -5.99
CA PHE A 136 3.72 3.86 -5.68
C PHE A 136 3.38 2.87 -6.80
N ALA A 137 2.19 2.98 -7.37
CA ALA A 137 1.74 2.17 -8.50
C ALA A 137 2.64 2.33 -9.73
N ILE A 138 2.92 3.56 -10.15
CA ILE A 138 3.77 3.86 -11.32
C ILE A 138 5.18 3.29 -11.10
N ILE A 139 5.77 3.54 -9.93
CA ILE A 139 7.12 3.02 -9.61
C ILE A 139 7.13 1.49 -9.65
N ALA A 140 6.11 0.84 -9.09
CA ALA A 140 5.99 -0.61 -9.09
C ALA A 140 5.82 -1.19 -10.52
N VAL A 141 5.07 -0.52 -11.40
CA VAL A 141 4.95 -0.89 -12.81
C VAL A 141 6.29 -0.77 -13.52
N LEU A 142 7.02 0.32 -13.34
CA LEU A 142 8.35 0.52 -13.96
C LEU A 142 9.32 -0.60 -13.58
N TYR A 143 9.42 -0.95 -12.30
CA TYR A 143 10.27 -2.06 -11.84
C TYR A 143 9.79 -3.43 -12.36
N SER A 144 8.48 -3.65 -12.40
CA SER A 144 7.90 -4.90 -12.90
C SER A 144 8.18 -5.09 -14.39
N THR A 145 7.98 -4.04 -15.20
CA THR A 145 8.30 -4.03 -16.63
C THR A 145 9.79 -4.27 -16.87
N TYR A 146 10.67 -3.61 -16.09
CA TYR A 146 12.11 -3.85 -16.16
C TYR A 146 12.46 -5.31 -15.88
N THR A 147 11.87 -5.89 -14.83
CA THR A 147 12.07 -7.29 -14.45
C THR A 147 11.66 -8.23 -15.58
N ILE A 148 10.47 -8.03 -16.16
CA ILE A 148 9.95 -8.85 -17.26
C ILE A 148 10.82 -8.70 -18.51
N TYR A 149 11.16 -7.47 -18.91
CA TYR A 149 12.02 -7.22 -20.07
C TYR A 149 13.35 -7.95 -19.98
N ARG A 150 14.01 -7.86 -18.81
CA ARG A 150 15.28 -8.53 -18.55
C ARG A 150 15.13 -10.05 -18.51
N LEU A 151 14.04 -10.54 -17.91
CA LEU A 151 13.73 -11.95 -17.83
C LEU A 151 13.55 -12.57 -19.21
N VAL A 152 12.77 -11.92 -20.09
CA VAL A 152 12.54 -12.37 -21.47
C VAL A 152 13.84 -12.32 -22.28
N ARG A 153 14.64 -11.26 -22.14
CA ARG A 153 15.92 -11.10 -22.84
C ARG A 153 16.97 -12.12 -22.40
N HIS A 154 17.00 -12.51 -21.13
CA HIS A 154 17.99 -13.44 -20.56
C HIS A 154 17.41 -14.82 -20.18
N ARG A 155 16.28 -15.21 -20.79
CA ARG A 155 15.57 -16.48 -20.53
C ARG A 155 16.45 -17.73 -20.58
N ARG A 156 17.50 -17.75 -21.40
CA ARG A 156 18.46 -18.87 -21.51
C ARG A 156 19.36 -19.04 -20.28
N ASN A 157 19.55 -18.00 -19.48
CA ASN A 157 20.40 -18.00 -18.27
C ASN A 157 19.58 -17.88 -16.97
N PHE A 158 18.25 -17.90 -17.05
CA PHE A 158 17.36 -17.61 -15.91
C PHE A 158 17.61 -18.50 -14.70
N GLY A 159 17.76 -19.82 -14.91
CA GLY A 159 18.05 -20.75 -13.83
C GLY A 159 19.37 -20.47 -13.11
N ARG A 160 20.39 -20.03 -13.83
CA ARG A 160 21.72 -19.70 -13.26
C ARG A 160 21.74 -18.34 -12.56
N VAL A 161 21.04 -17.33 -13.11
CA VAL A 161 20.97 -15.99 -12.52
C VAL A 161 20.20 -16.00 -11.21
N VAL A 162 19.07 -16.73 -11.14
CA VAL A 162 18.29 -16.85 -9.89
C VAL A 162 19.01 -17.71 -8.86
N ALA A 163 19.63 -18.82 -9.27
CA ALA A 163 20.41 -19.67 -8.37
C ALA A 163 21.68 -18.99 -7.83
N GLY A 164 22.33 -18.14 -8.63
CA GLY A 164 23.58 -17.45 -8.27
C GLY A 164 23.39 -16.18 -7.43
N ALA A 165 22.25 -15.47 -7.55
CA ALA A 165 22.04 -14.21 -6.82
C ALA A 165 21.72 -14.42 -5.33
N HIS A 166 21.07 -15.53 -4.96
CA HIS A 166 20.64 -15.80 -3.60
C HIS A 166 20.56 -17.31 -3.31
N SER A 167 21.47 -17.84 -2.48
CA SER A 167 21.44 -19.26 -2.03
C SER A 167 20.13 -19.69 -1.34
N ALA A 168 19.26 -18.75 -0.95
CA ALA A 168 18.00 -19.02 -0.25
C ALA A 168 16.74 -18.84 -1.12
N LEU A 169 16.86 -18.41 -2.39
CA LEU A 169 15.71 -18.09 -3.24
C LEU A 169 15.57 -19.11 -4.38
N THR A 170 14.55 -19.96 -4.31
CA THR A 170 14.23 -20.90 -5.38
C THR A 170 13.47 -20.23 -6.52
N THR A 171 13.66 -20.71 -7.74
CA THR A 171 12.96 -20.24 -8.95
C THR A 171 11.45 -20.21 -8.77
N THR A 172 10.89 -21.22 -8.09
CA THR A 172 9.45 -21.31 -7.80
C THR A 172 8.96 -20.18 -6.89
N ARG A 173 9.73 -19.80 -5.86
CA ARG A 173 9.38 -18.67 -4.99
C ARG A 173 9.41 -17.36 -5.77
N PHE A 174 10.43 -17.15 -6.60
CA PHE A 174 10.53 -15.97 -7.45
C PHE A 174 9.31 -15.80 -8.37
N ILE A 175 8.90 -16.86 -9.07
CA ILE A 175 7.74 -16.84 -9.98
C ILE A 175 6.45 -16.52 -9.20
N ARG A 176 6.25 -17.11 -8.02
CA ARG A 176 5.07 -16.83 -7.18
C ARG A 176 5.02 -15.37 -6.73
N LEU A 177 6.16 -14.78 -6.32
CA LEU A 177 6.21 -13.37 -5.93
C LEU A 177 5.98 -12.44 -7.14
N ALA A 178 6.53 -12.78 -8.31
CA ALA A 178 6.32 -12.02 -9.54
C ALA A 178 4.85 -12.05 -9.96
N ALA A 179 4.21 -13.22 -9.92
CA ALA A 179 2.79 -13.38 -10.22
C ALA A 179 1.92 -12.56 -9.26
N LEU A 180 2.20 -12.61 -7.96
CA LEU A 180 1.49 -11.81 -6.94
C LEU A 180 1.63 -10.30 -7.19
N SER A 181 2.85 -9.82 -7.47
CA SER A 181 3.10 -8.41 -7.76
C SER A 181 2.36 -7.97 -9.02
N PHE A 182 2.43 -8.76 -10.08
CA PHE A 182 1.78 -8.44 -11.35
C PHE A 182 0.26 -8.45 -11.23
N SER A 183 -0.32 -9.48 -10.61
CA SER A 183 -1.77 -9.56 -10.39
C SER A 183 -2.28 -8.40 -9.56
N TYR A 184 -1.53 -8.00 -8.54
CA TYR A 184 -1.87 -6.85 -7.71
C TYR A 184 -1.79 -5.54 -8.50
N LEU A 185 -0.79 -5.35 -9.37
CA LEU A 185 -0.70 -4.15 -10.20
C LEU A 185 -1.78 -4.09 -11.27
N ALA A 186 -2.07 -5.21 -11.93
CA ALA A 186 -3.08 -5.30 -12.98
C ALA A 186 -4.48 -4.92 -12.47
N ILE A 187 -4.81 -5.26 -11.22
CA ILE A 187 -6.11 -4.95 -10.60
C ILE A 187 -6.04 -3.62 -9.81
N GLY A 188 -4.97 -3.44 -9.04
CA GLY A 188 -4.82 -2.31 -8.13
C GLY A 188 -4.70 -0.98 -8.84
N VAL A 189 -3.95 -0.90 -9.94
CA VAL A 189 -3.78 0.35 -10.69
C VAL A 189 -5.11 0.86 -11.24
N PRO A 190 -5.90 0.07 -12.00
CA PRO A 190 -7.22 0.51 -12.46
C PRO A 190 -8.16 0.90 -11.30
N LEU A 191 -8.14 0.15 -10.20
CA LEU A 191 -9.00 0.43 -9.05
C LEU A 191 -8.63 1.78 -8.39
N THR A 192 -7.34 2.07 -8.22
CA THR A 192 -6.88 3.35 -7.66
C THR A 192 -7.21 4.53 -8.58
N VAL A 193 -7.07 4.36 -9.89
CA VAL A 193 -7.44 5.39 -10.88
C VAL A 193 -8.95 5.63 -10.85
N TYR A 194 -9.74 4.55 -10.91
CA TYR A 194 -11.20 4.62 -10.87
C TYR A 194 -11.71 5.28 -9.59
N SER A 195 -11.20 4.86 -8.42
CA SER A 195 -11.57 5.46 -7.14
C SER A 195 -11.15 6.91 -7.04
N SER A 196 -9.98 7.30 -7.56
CA SER A 196 -9.54 8.70 -7.59
C SER A 196 -10.48 9.57 -8.45
N ILE A 197 -10.85 9.08 -9.64
CA ILE A 197 -11.81 9.76 -10.53
C ILE A 197 -13.19 9.86 -9.86
N GLY A 198 -13.65 8.78 -9.22
CA GLY A 198 -14.90 8.77 -8.47
C GLY A 198 -14.93 9.79 -7.34
N ASN A 199 -13.85 9.85 -6.55
CA ASN A 199 -13.69 10.85 -5.48
C ASN A 199 -13.76 12.27 -6.06
N ILE A 200 -13.00 12.56 -7.12
CA ILE A 200 -12.99 13.89 -7.76
C ILE A 200 -14.39 14.26 -8.28
N ARG A 201 -15.08 13.34 -8.97
CA ARG A 201 -16.43 13.59 -9.51
C ARG A 201 -17.49 13.78 -8.43
N SER A 202 -17.38 13.04 -7.32
CA SER A 202 -18.29 13.17 -6.17
C SER A 202 -18.03 14.41 -5.32
N SER A 203 -16.87 15.04 -5.48
CA SER A 203 -16.48 16.25 -4.74
C SER A 203 -17.14 17.47 -5.37
N ALA A 204 -18.35 17.81 -4.92
CA ALA A 204 -19.13 18.91 -5.48
C ALA A 204 -18.45 20.29 -5.36
N ARG A 205 -17.53 20.50 -4.40
CA ARG A 205 -16.72 21.73 -4.24
C ARG A 205 -15.37 21.42 -3.56
N TYR A 206 -14.28 21.95 -4.12
CA TYR A 206 -13.02 22.06 -3.38
C TYR A 206 -13.19 23.17 -2.33
N LEU A 207 -13.13 22.81 -1.06
CA LEU A 207 -13.21 23.78 0.03
C LEU A 207 -11.81 24.33 0.33
N GLU A 208 -11.72 25.65 0.52
CA GLU A 208 -10.52 26.27 1.07
C GLU A 208 -10.24 25.69 2.46
N TYR A 209 -8.99 25.25 2.67
CA TYR A 209 -8.62 24.60 3.91
C TYR A 209 -8.51 25.62 5.05
N SER A 210 -9.30 25.45 6.11
CA SER A 210 -9.15 26.18 7.37
C SER A 210 -9.15 25.21 8.54
N TRP A 211 -8.10 25.23 9.36
CA TRP A 211 -7.98 24.37 10.55
C TRP A 211 -9.20 24.48 11.46
N ARG A 212 -9.70 25.71 11.66
CA ARG A 212 -10.89 25.99 12.46
C ARG A 212 -12.13 25.33 11.88
N TYR A 213 -12.32 25.36 10.56
CA TYR A 213 -13.46 24.74 9.90
C TYR A 213 -13.43 23.21 9.99
N VAL A 214 -12.24 22.60 9.91
CA VAL A 214 -12.08 21.14 10.02
C VAL A 214 -12.32 20.65 11.45
N HIS A 215 -11.93 21.42 12.46
CA HIS A 215 -11.98 21.01 13.87
C HIS A 215 -13.09 21.71 14.70
N SER A 216 -14.00 22.45 14.08
CA SER A 216 -15.09 23.14 14.78
C SER A 216 -16.28 22.23 15.13
N SER A 217 -16.19 20.92 14.84
CA SER A 217 -17.30 19.95 14.92
C SER A 217 -17.15 18.99 16.10
#